data_AF-A0A845JWT1-F1
#
_entry.id   AF-A0A845JWT1-F1
#
_cell.length_a   1.000
_cell.length_b   1.000
_cell.length_c   1.000
_cell.angle_alpha   90.00
_cell.angle_beta   90.00
_cell.angle_gamma   90.00
#
_symmetry.space_group_name_H-M   'P 1'
#
loop_
_entity.id
_entity.type
_entity.pdbx_description
1 polymer ?
#
loop_
_entity_poly.entity_id
_entity_poly.type
_entity_poly.pdbx_seq_one_letter_code
_entity_poly.pdbx_strand_id
1 'polypeptide(L)'
;MAARPVLDEVIQVVNKYPNYKIHIQGHTDDEPISTEMLATNWELSAARATAVLRYFIDKGAEPERMTAAGMQILSPWQEMKRHQGEPKIGG
;
A
#
# COMPACT_ATOMS: atom_id res chain seq x y z
N MET A 1 10.69 -10.94 -5.07
CA MET A 1 11.30 -10.95 -3.72
C MET A 1 11.91 -9.61 -3.29
N ALA A 2 11.94 -8.57 -4.14
CA ALA A 2 12.66 -7.32 -3.88
C ALA A 2 12.02 -6.36 -2.83
N ALA A 3 10.75 -6.51 -2.47
CA ALA A 3 10.07 -5.59 -1.55
C ALA A 3 10.33 -5.89 -0.06
N ARG A 4 10.69 -7.13 0.30
CA ARG A 4 10.83 -7.55 1.70
C ARG A 4 11.90 -6.78 2.48
N PRO A 5 13.09 -6.47 1.91
CA PRO A 5 14.12 -5.70 2.62
C PRO A 5 13.63 -4.32 3.07
N VAL A 6 12.89 -3.59 2.22
CA VAL A 6 12.35 -2.27 2.58
C VAL A 6 11.26 -2.39 3.64
N LEU A 7 10.37 -3.38 3.53
CA LEU A 7 9.34 -3.63 4.55
C LEU A 7 9.96 -4.01 5.90
N ASP A 8 11.11 -4.69 5.90
CA ASP A 8 11.87 -5.01 7.12
C ASP A 8 12.47 -3.76 7.78
N GLU A 9 12.88 -2.74 7.01
CA GLU A 9 13.30 -1.45 7.57
C GLU A 9 12.13 -0.66 8.15
N VAL A 10 10.98 -0.65 7.45
CA VAL A 10 9.77 0.05 7.92
C VAL A 10 9.28 -0.52 9.24
N ILE A 11 9.25 -1.85 9.39
CA ILE A 11 8.76 -2.47 10.62
C ILE A 11 9.68 -2.19 11.82
N GLN A 12 10.98 -2.00 11.61
CA GLN A 12 11.88 -1.54 12.68
C GLN A 12 11.48 -0.17 13.20
N VAL A 13 11.08 0.76 12.33
CA VAL A 13 10.57 2.08 12.71
C VAL A 13 9.24 1.96 13.44
N VAL A 14 8.30 1.16 12.93
CA VAL A 14 6.99 0.93 13.57
C VAL A 14 7.13 0.41 14.99
N ASN A 15 8.06 -0.54 15.21
CA ASN A 15 8.32 -1.13 16.52
C ASN A 15 9.09 -0.18 17.45
N LYS A 16 9.95 0.68 16.90
CA LYS A 16 10.67 1.71 17.67
C LYS A 16 9.72 2.76 18.27
N TYR A 17 8.56 2.99 17.65
CA TYR A 17 7.62 4.04 18.04
C TYR A 17 6.24 3.47 18.39
N PRO A 18 6.09 2.79 19.55
CA PRO A 18 4.90 2.01 19.87
C PRO A 18 3.62 2.83 20.10
N ASN A 19 3.73 4.14 20.31
CA ASN A 19 2.56 4.99 20.58
C ASN A 19 1.88 5.53 19.31
N TYR A 20 2.43 5.26 18.13
CA TYR A 20 1.86 5.74 16.87
C TYR A 20 0.92 4.71 16.25
N LYS A 21 -0.17 5.22 15.69
CA LYS A 21 -1.07 4.46 14.81
C LYS A 21 -0.49 4.43 13.40
N ILE A 22 -0.64 3.28 12.74
CA ILE A 22 -0.14 3.04 11.40
C ILE A 22 -1.32 2.89 10.44
N HIS A 23 -1.34 3.71 9.41
CA HIS A 23 -2.34 3.67 8.34
C HIS A 23 -1.67 3.21 7.06
N ILE A 24 -2.00 2.00 6.60
CA ILE A 24 -1.45 1.40 5.39
C ILE A 24 -2.45 1.64 4.26
N GLN A 25 -2.01 2.33 3.22
CA GLN A 25 -2.84 2.64 2.05
C GLN A 25 -2.27 1.95 0.81
N GLY A 26 -3.12 1.17 0.16
CA GLY A 26 -2.83 0.58 -1.14
C GLY A 26 -3.36 1.49 -2.24
N HIS A 27 -2.57 1.71 -3.28
CA HIS A 27 -2.97 2.50 -4.45
C HIS A 27 -2.80 1.67 -5.73
N THR A 28 -3.69 1.89 -6.69
CA THR A 28 -3.55 1.46 -8.08
C THR A 28 -3.53 2.68 -8.99
N ASP A 29 -3.05 2.49 -10.22
CA ASP A 29 -3.30 3.40 -11.32
C ASP A 29 -4.78 3.32 -11.78
N ASP A 30 -5.10 3.98 -12.91
CA ASP A 30 -6.45 4.08 -13.45
C ASP A 30 -6.73 3.02 -14.52
N GLU A 31 -5.77 2.14 -14.81
CA GLU A 31 -5.98 1.00 -15.69
C GLU A 31 -6.92 -0.01 -15.00
N PRO A 32 -8.13 -0.26 -15.53
CA PRO A 32 -9.08 -1.15 -14.87
C PRO A 32 -8.56 -2.59 -14.85
N ILE A 33 -8.57 -3.21 -13.69
CA ILE A 33 -8.42 -4.66 -13.57
C ILE A 33 -9.80 -5.33 -13.53
N SER A 34 -9.85 -6.58 -14.01
CA SER A 34 -10.98 -7.48 -13.75
C SER A 34 -10.47 -8.92 -13.83
N THR A 35 -10.41 -9.59 -12.69
CA THR A 35 -9.97 -10.98 -12.56
C THR A 35 -11.02 -11.77 -11.79
N GLU A 36 -10.99 -13.10 -11.88
CA GLU A 36 -11.91 -13.97 -11.13
C GLU A 36 -11.83 -13.74 -9.61
N MET A 37 -10.67 -13.32 -9.09
CA MET A 37 -10.44 -13.10 -7.67
C MET A 37 -10.62 -11.65 -7.23
N LEU A 38 -10.42 -10.67 -8.11
CA LEU A 38 -10.45 -9.25 -7.81
C LEU A 38 -11.17 -8.51 -8.94
N ALA A 39 -12.36 -7.99 -8.64
CA ALA A 39 -13.28 -7.44 -9.63
C ALA A 39 -12.91 -6.02 -10.08
N THR A 40 -12.31 -5.22 -9.19
CA THR A 40 -11.96 -3.82 -9.42
C THR A 40 -10.63 -3.45 -8.75
N ASN A 41 -10.13 -2.26 -9.11
CA ASN A 41 -8.96 -1.65 -8.48
C ASN A 41 -9.14 -1.37 -6.98
N TRP A 42 -10.38 -1.26 -6.49
CA TRP A 42 -10.65 -1.18 -5.05
C TRP A 42 -10.28 -2.47 -4.33
N GLU A 43 -10.67 -3.63 -4.86
CA GLU A 43 -10.31 -4.91 -4.21
C GLU A 43 -8.80 -5.16 -4.31
N LEU A 44 -8.16 -4.87 -5.46
CA LEU A 44 -6.71 -5.05 -5.60
C LEU A 44 -5.93 -4.17 -4.63
N SER A 45 -6.26 -2.88 -4.54
CA SER A 45 -5.59 -1.96 -3.62
C SER A 45 -5.77 -2.38 -2.16
N ALA A 46 -6.99 -2.76 -1.76
CA ALA A 46 -7.29 -3.23 -0.41
C ALA A 46 -6.56 -4.54 -0.07
N ALA A 47 -6.49 -5.48 -1.02
CA ALA A 47 -5.75 -6.73 -0.85
C ALA A 47 -4.25 -6.48 -0.66
N ARG A 48 -3.65 -5.58 -1.44
CA ARG A 48 -2.23 -5.21 -1.29
C ARG A 48 -1.94 -4.56 0.06
N ALA A 49 -2.80 -3.63 0.51
CA ALA A 49 -2.66 -2.99 1.81
C ALA A 49 -2.76 -4.02 2.95
N THR A 50 -3.72 -4.94 2.85
CA THR A 50 -3.93 -6.00 3.83
C THR A 50 -2.75 -6.98 3.88
N ALA A 51 -2.12 -7.28 2.73
CA ALA A 51 -0.94 -8.12 2.68
C ALA A 51 0.26 -7.50 3.42
N VAL A 52 0.45 -6.19 3.34
CA VAL A 52 1.49 -5.47 4.11
C VAL A 52 1.16 -5.48 5.60
N LEU A 53 -0.10 -5.23 5.97
CA LEU A 53 -0.53 -5.31 7.36
C LEU A 53 -0.26 -6.70 7.94
N ARG A 54 -0.61 -7.77 7.22
CA ARG A 54 -0.33 -9.15 7.63
C ARG A 54 1.17 -9.37 7.82
N TYR A 55 1.98 -8.91 6.88
CA TYR A 55 3.45 -9.01 6.97
C TYR A 55 4.00 -8.34 8.23
N PHE A 56 3.48 -7.16 8.60
CA PHE A 56 3.90 -6.47 9.83
C PHE A 56 3.46 -7.18 11.10
N ILE A 57 2.25 -7.74 11.12
CA ILE A 57 1.78 -8.59 12.23
C ILE A 57 2.70 -9.82 12.39
N ASP A 58 3.05 -10.49 11.29
CA ASP A 58 3.95 -11.65 11.29
C ASP A 58 5.37 -11.28 11.78
N LYS A 59 5.72 -9.99 11.74
CA LYS A 59 6.98 -9.40 12.23
C LYS A 59 6.87 -8.79 13.64
N GLY A 60 5.73 -8.99 14.31
CA GLY A 60 5.54 -8.64 15.72
C GLY A 60 4.92 -7.27 15.98
N ALA A 61 4.39 -6.56 14.97
CA ALA A 61 3.63 -5.34 15.23
C ALA A 61 2.23 -5.65 15.78
N GLU A 62 1.77 -4.83 16.71
CA GLU A 62 0.46 -4.96 17.37
C GLU A 62 -0.69 -4.62 16.39
N PRO A 63 -1.59 -5.57 16.08
CA PRO A 63 -2.69 -5.36 15.13
C PRO A 63 -3.60 -4.18 15.47
N GLU A 64 -3.84 -3.91 16.74
CA GLU A 64 -4.75 -2.87 17.25
C GLU A 64 -4.30 -1.45 16.88
N ARG A 65 -3.03 -1.30 16.51
CA ARG A 65 -2.43 -0.03 16.10
C ARG A 65 -2.52 0.21 14.59
N MET A 66 -3.01 -0.75 13.83
CA MET A 66 -2.89 -0.76 12.37
C MET A 66 -4.25 -0.77 11.69
N THR A 67 -4.33 -0.04 10.58
CA THR A 67 -5.47 -0.08 9.65
C THR A 67 -4.93 -0.24 8.23
N ALA A 68 -5.68 -0.92 7.38
CA ALA A 68 -5.37 -1.07 5.96
C ALA A 68 -6.57 -0.63 5.12
N ALA A 69 -6.33 0.20 4.11
CA ALA A 69 -7.35 0.69 3.19
C ALA A 69 -6.88 0.63 1.74
N GLY A 70 -7.78 0.26 0.83
CA GLY A 70 -7.58 0.37 -0.61
C GLY A 70 -8.06 1.72 -1.12
N MET A 71 -7.33 2.30 -2.07
CA MET A 71 -7.63 3.58 -2.71
C MET A 71 -7.45 3.44 -4.22
N GLN A 72 -8.45 3.85 -4.99
CA GLN A 72 -8.30 4.04 -6.44
C GLN A 72 -7.94 5.50 -6.73
N ILE A 73 -6.84 5.73 -7.44
CA ILE A 73 -6.49 7.09 -7.87
C ILE A 73 -7.32 7.42 -9.10
N LEU A 74 -8.22 8.41 -8.98
CA LEU A 74 -8.96 8.95 -10.11
C LEU A 74 -8.05 9.85 -10.96
N SER A 75 -8.21 9.78 -12.28
CA SER A 75 -7.35 10.39 -13.29
C SER A 75 -6.96 11.88 -13.10
N PRO A 76 -7.76 12.77 -12.43
CA PRO A 76 -7.31 14.15 -12.20
C PRO A 76 -6.01 14.27 -11.38
N TRP A 77 -5.78 13.38 -10.41
CA TRP A 77 -4.58 13.39 -9.57
C TRP A 77 -3.36 12.77 -10.25
N GLN A 78 -3.59 11.80 -11.14
CA GLN A 78 -2.54 11.20 -11.95
C GLN A 78 -2.02 12.19 -12.98
N GLU A 79 -2.92 12.98 -13.60
CA GLU A 79 -2.53 14.05 -14.53
C GLU A 79 -1.71 15.12 -13.81
N MET A 80 -2.07 15.47 -12.57
CA MET A 80 -1.29 16.39 -11.74
C MET A 80 0.12 15.86 -11.44
N LYS A 81 0.27 14.58 -11.05
CA LYS A 81 1.59 13.94 -10.84
C LYS A 81 2.41 13.85 -12.14
N ARG A 82 1.74 13.56 -13.26
CA ARG A 82 2.33 13.50 -14.61
C ARG A 82 2.87 14.86 -15.05
N HIS A 83 2.16 15.95 -14.73
CA HIS A 83 2.61 17.32 -15.04
C HIS A 83 3.64 17.87 -14.03
N GLN A 84 3.74 17.32 -12.82
CA GLN A 84 4.77 17.70 -11.84
C GLN A 84 6.13 17.03 -12.06
N GLY A 85 6.30 16.25 -13.13
CA GLY A 85 7.61 15.70 -13.51
C GLY A 85 8.15 14.62 -12.58
N GLU A 86 7.29 13.91 -11.83
CA GLU A 86 7.72 12.71 -11.11
C GLU A 86 8.23 11.68 -12.13
N PRO A 87 9.46 11.15 -11.96
CA PRO A 87 10.02 10.20 -12.92
C PRO A 87 9.16 8.94 -12.96
N LYS A 88 8.76 8.53 -14.17
CA LYS A 88 8.05 7.27 -14.40
C LYS A 88 8.94 6.13 -13.91
N ILE A 89 8.55 5.49 -12.82
CA ILE A 89 9.13 4.20 -12.44
C ILE A 89 8.42 3.16 -13.34
N GLY A 90 8.99 2.94 -14.53
CA GLY A 90 8.54 1.89 -15.48
C GLY A 90 8.75 0.48 -14.90
N GLY A 91 8.24 -0.58 -15.51
CA GLY A 91 7.47 -0.83 -16.72
C GLY A 91 7.16 -2.33 -16.76
#